data_AF-A0A8I1TB90-F1
#
_entry.id   AF-A0A8I1TB90-F1
#
_cell.length_a   1.000
_cell.length_b   1.000
_cell.length_c   1.000
_cell.angle_alpha   90.00
_cell.angle_beta   90.00
_cell.angle_gamma   90.00
#
_symmetry.space_group_name_H-M   'P 1'
#
loop_
_entity.id
_entity.type
_entity.pdbx_description
1 polymer ?
#
loop_
_entity_poly.entity_id
_entity_poly.type
_entity_poly.pdbx_seq_one_letter_code
_entity_poly.pdbx_strand_id
1 'polypeptide(L)'
;MPAAARQSLVFRFAPSPNGPLHLGHALSAFLNRDMAAATNGHLLLRIEDIDLMRCTPEFERAILDDLSWLGIAYERPVRRQSEHFDTYADALERLRAMDLVYPAFMTRGEVKAHVAAYEAKTGETWPRDPDGSPFYPPLDRQRSASARAALMAAGTRHAWRLDMDRAARLAGNGLAWSETGDGETGRLAAEPRRWGDVVLSRSDAPSSYHLSVTIDDALQGVTHVVRGLDLFHATSVHRLLQALLGLPEPVYHHHRLILGPDGRKLSKSLGDTGLAILRENGASAADIRRLVGL
;
A
#
# COMPACT_ATOMS: atom_id res chain seq x y z
N MET A 1 -15.39 -25.69 -30.36
CA MET A 1 -14.81 -25.24 -29.08
C MET A 1 -15.22 -23.79 -28.89
N PRO A 2 -16.10 -23.45 -27.93
CA PRO A 2 -16.29 -22.05 -27.61
C PRO A 2 -14.94 -21.51 -27.12
N ALA A 3 -14.47 -20.41 -27.70
CA ALA A 3 -13.32 -19.71 -27.16
C ALA A 3 -13.59 -19.44 -25.69
N ALA A 4 -12.73 -19.95 -24.79
CA ALA A 4 -12.83 -19.63 -23.37
C ALA A 4 -12.95 -18.10 -23.26
N ALA A 5 -14.05 -17.62 -22.69
CA ALA A 5 -14.24 -16.19 -22.46
C ALA A 5 -12.99 -15.70 -21.73
N ARG A 6 -12.17 -14.87 -22.39
CA ARG A 6 -11.05 -14.22 -21.72
C ARG A 6 -11.64 -13.48 -20.55
N GLN A 7 -11.28 -13.87 -19.32
CA GLN A 7 -11.68 -13.15 -18.12
C GLN A 7 -11.29 -11.68 -18.34
N SER A 8 -12.26 -10.79 -18.16
CA SER A 8 -12.02 -9.36 -18.31
C SER A 8 -11.00 -8.91 -17.26
N LEU A 9 -10.04 -8.10 -17.70
CA LEU A 9 -8.99 -7.60 -16.81
C LEU A 9 -9.58 -6.52 -15.89
N VAL A 10 -9.23 -6.58 -14.61
CA VAL A 10 -9.69 -5.62 -13.59
C VAL A 10 -8.50 -4.81 -13.09
N PHE A 11 -8.64 -3.50 -13.14
CA PHE A 11 -7.71 -2.47 -12.68
C PHE A 11 -8.34 -1.66 -11.55
N ARG A 12 -7.54 -0.95 -10.76
CA ARG A 12 -8.06 -0.04 -9.72
C ARG A 12 -7.22 1.22 -9.54
N PHE A 13 -7.89 2.36 -9.46
CA PHE A 13 -7.30 3.55 -8.86
C PHE A 13 -7.70 3.59 -7.38
N ALA A 14 -6.70 3.66 -6.49
CA ALA A 14 -6.91 3.49 -5.05
C ALA A 14 -6.28 4.61 -4.21
N PRO A 15 -6.81 5.86 -4.26
CA PRO A 15 -6.27 6.98 -3.50
C PRO A 15 -6.70 6.96 -2.02
N SER A 16 -5.84 7.47 -1.13
CA SER A 16 -6.22 7.83 0.23
C SER A 16 -6.72 9.28 0.29
N PRO A 17 -7.87 9.56 0.94
CA PRO A 17 -8.45 10.90 1.04
C PRO A 17 -7.81 11.73 2.17
N ASN A 18 -6.50 11.87 2.18
CA ASN A 18 -5.71 12.54 3.22
C ASN A 18 -4.88 13.72 2.65
N GLY A 19 -5.51 14.46 1.74
CA GLY A 19 -4.93 15.57 0.99
C GLY A 19 -5.49 15.63 -0.45
N PRO A 20 -5.30 16.75 -1.15
CA PRO A 20 -5.71 16.88 -2.55
C PRO A 20 -4.91 15.94 -3.46
N LEU A 21 -5.51 15.51 -4.57
CA LEU A 21 -4.79 14.82 -5.63
C LEU A 21 -3.78 15.77 -6.29
N HIS A 22 -2.72 15.19 -6.86
CA HIS A 22 -1.65 15.92 -7.54
C HIS A 22 -1.27 15.20 -8.84
N LEU A 23 -0.35 15.76 -9.62
CA LEU A 23 0.03 15.22 -10.94
C LEU A 23 0.46 13.73 -10.91
N GLY A 24 1.18 13.28 -9.88
CA GLY A 24 1.48 11.85 -9.69
C GLY A 24 0.25 10.96 -9.58
N HIS A 25 -0.82 11.42 -8.90
CA HIS A 25 -2.09 10.71 -8.84
C HIS A 25 -2.81 10.73 -10.19
N ALA A 26 -2.78 11.86 -10.91
CA ALA A 26 -3.35 11.95 -12.26
C ALA A 26 -2.69 10.98 -13.23
N LEU A 27 -1.35 10.86 -13.21
CA LEU A 27 -0.64 9.86 -14.00
C LEU A 27 -1.15 8.45 -13.68
N SER A 28 -1.23 8.09 -12.40
CA SER A 28 -1.71 6.76 -12.00
C SER A 28 -3.15 6.49 -12.44
N ALA A 29 -4.04 7.48 -12.28
CA ALA A 29 -5.44 7.36 -12.66
C ALA A 29 -5.61 7.23 -14.18
N PHE A 30 -4.86 8.01 -14.97
CA PHE A 30 -4.88 7.91 -16.44
C PHE A 30 -4.33 6.58 -16.92
N LEU A 31 -3.20 6.10 -16.39
CA LEU A 31 -2.64 4.80 -16.78
C LEU A 31 -3.60 3.64 -16.47
N ASN A 32 -4.21 3.62 -15.28
CA ASN A 32 -5.22 2.63 -14.95
C ASN A 32 -6.40 2.66 -15.95
N ARG A 33 -6.90 3.86 -16.29
CA ARG A 33 -8.01 4.03 -17.23
C ARG A 33 -7.64 3.63 -18.66
N ASP A 34 -6.47 4.04 -19.13
CA ASP A 34 -6.03 3.79 -20.50
C ASP A 34 -5.70 2.30 -20.70
N MET A 35 -5.09 1.63 -19.71
CA MET A 35 -4.83 0.19 -19.76
C MET A 35 -6.11 -0.64 -19.68
N ALA A 36 -7.07 -0.24 -18.83
CA ALA A 36 -8.39 -0.86 -18.80
C ALA A 36 -9.11 -0.72 -20.17
N ALA A 37 -9.12 0.48 -20.74
CA ALA A 37 -9.75 0.73 -22.04
C ALA A 37 -9.08 -0.06 -23.17
N ALA A 38 -7.75 -0.08 -23.23
CA ALA A 38 -6.99 -0.80 -24.26
C ALA A 38 -7.21 -2.32 -24.23
N THR A 39 -7.62 -2.86 -23.08
CA THR A 39 -7.86 -4.29 -22.88
C THR A 39 -9.34 -4.65 -22.80
N ASN A 40 -10.23 -3.67 -22.99
CA ASN A 40 -11.68 -3.80 -22.75
C ASN A 40 -11.97 -4.39 -21.35
N GLY A 41 -11.18 -3.96 -20.36
CA GLY A 41 -11.26 -4.32 -18.96
C GLY A 41 -12.06 -3.32 -18.12
N HIS A 42 -12.09 -3.57 -16.82
CA HIS A 42 -12.83 -2.83 -15.82
C HIS A 42 -11.89 -1.93 -15.01
N LEU A 43 -12.33 -0.70 -14.73
CA LEU A 43 -11.65 0.20 -13.81
C LEU A 43 -12.48 0.41 -12.54
N LEU A 44 -11.92 0.02 -11.40
CA LEU A 44 -12.51 0.26 -10.09
C LEU A 44 -11.94 1.52 -9.44
N LEU A 45 -12.75 2.14 -8.58
CA LEU A 45 -12.29 3.13 -7.61
C LEU A 45 -12.39 2.54 -6.20
N ARG A 46 -11.30 2.65 -5.43
CA ARG A 46 -11.26 2.30 -4.00
C ARG A 46 -10.73 3.47 -3.19
N ILE A 47 -11.45 3.89 -2.16
CA ILE A 47 -10.98 4.91 -1.22
C ILE A 47 -10.23 4.22 -0.09
N GLU A 48 -8.93 4.49 0.02
CA GLU A 48 -8.04 3.88 1.03
C GLU A 48 -7.96 4.75 2.29
N ASP A 49 -9.07 4.77 3.05
CA ASP A 49 -9.35 5.64 4.19
C ASP A 49 -9.16 4.96 5.57
N ILE A 50 -8.21 4.03 5.68
CA ILE A 50 -7.94 3.29 6.93
C ILE A 50 -7.43 4.17 8.09
N ASP A 51 -6.88 5.35 7.80
CA ASP A 51 -6.45 6.34 8.80
C ASP A 51 -7.55 7.40 8.98
N LEU A 52 -8.54 7.07 9.82
CA LEU A 52 -9.73 7.89 10.05
C LEU A 52 -9.43 9.31 10.58
N MET A 53 -8.25 9.52 11.17
CA MET A 53 -7.85 10.83 11.68
C MET A 53 -7.34 11.75 10.59
N ARG A 54 -6.81 11.20 9.49
CA ARG A 54 -6.26 11.96 8.37
C ARG A 54 -7.19 11.99 7.16
N CYS A 55 -8.13 11.06 7.10
CA CYS A 55 -9.06 10.90 6.00
C CYS A 55 -10.35 11.67 6.28
N THR A 56 -10.76 12.54 5.38
CA THR A 56 -11.97 13.35 5.56
C THR A 56 -12.95 13.21 4.39
N PRO A 57 -14.27 13.36 4.62
CA PRO A 57 -15.27 13.34 3.55
C PRO A 57 -15.04 14.41 2.48
N GLU A 58 -14.47 15.56 2.86
CA GLU A 58 -14.14 16.65 1.93
C GLU A 58 -13.03 16.23 0.95
N PHE A 59 -11.99 15.55 1.43
CA PHE A 59 -10.95 15.03 0.56
C PHE A 59 -11.46 13.89 -0.33
N GLU A 60 -12.37 13.04 0.16
CA GLU A 60 -13.03 12.05 -0.70
C GLU A 60 -13.84 12.75 -1.81
N ARG A 61 -14.65 13.76 -1.46
CA ARG A 61 -15.41 14.55 -2.44
C ARG A 61 -14.48 15.17 -3.49
N ALA A 62 -13.38 15.78 -3.06
CA ALA A 62 -12.39 16.38 -3.95
C ALA A 62 -11.79 15.35 -4.92
N ILE A 63 -11.49 14.13 -4.46
CA ILE A 63 -11.05 13.03 -5.33
C ILE A 63 -12.09 12.73 -6.41
N LEU A 64 -13.36 12.61 -6.05
CA LEU A 64 -14.43 12.29 -7.00
C LEU A 64 -14.61 13.42 -8.03
N ASP A 65 -14.55 14.68 -7.59
CA ASP A 65 -14.67 15.86 -8.44
C ASP A 65 -13.48 15.97 -9.41
N ASP A 66 -12.26 15.69 -8.95
CA ASP A 66 -11.06 15.64 -9.78
C ASP A 66 -11.14 14.53 -10.83
N LEU A 67 -11.57 13.32 -10.47
CA LEU A 67 -11.75 12.23 -11.43
C LEU A 67 -12.82 12.56 -12.48
N SER A 68 -13.93 13.17 -12.07
CA SER A 68 -14.97 13.63 -12.99
C SER A 68 -14.43 14.68 -13.96
N TRP A 69 -13.68 15.67 -13.46
CA TRP A 69 -13.06 16.71 -14.29
C TRP A 69 -12.01 16.17 -15.26
N LEU A 70 -11.22 15.18 -14.84
CA LEU A 70 -10.26 14.48 -15.72
C LEU A 70 -10.93 13.53 -16.74
N GLY A 71 -12.25 13.33 -16.67
CA GLY A 71 -12.98 12.42 -17.53
C GLY A 71 -12.59 10.95 -17.30
N ILE A 72 -12.37 10.57 -16.04
CA ILE A 72 -12.04 9.20 -15.65
C ILE A 72 -13.29 8.53 -15.08
N ALA A 73 -13.91 7.69 -15.92
CA ALA A 73 -15.03 6.85 -15.51
C ALA A 73 -14.52 5.56 -14.84
N TYR A 74 -15.23 5.12 -13.81
CA TYR A 74 -14.94 3.90 -13.04
C TYR A 74 -16.27 3.24 -12.65
N GLU A 75 -16.20 1.97 -12.28
CA GLU A 75 -17.37 1.19 -11.89
C GLU A 75 -17.90 1.55 -10.50
N ARG A 76 -19.19 1.32 -10.30
CA ARG A 76 -19.88 1.51 -9.03
C ARG A 76 -20.40 0.17 -8.49
N PRO A 77 -20.51 -0.01 -7.16
CA PRO A 77 -20.22 0.98 -6.11
C PRO A 77 -18.72 1.19 -5.86
N VAL A 78 -18.37 2.37 -5.34
CA VAL A 78 -17.02 2.68 -4.85
C VAL A 78 -16.83 1.97 -3.51
N ARG A 79 -15.70 1.28 -3.33
CA ARG A 79 -15.34 0.64 -2.06
C ARG A 79 -14.60 1.63 -1.15
N ARG A 80 -14.95 1.71 0.13
CA ARG A 80 -14.19 2.45 1.16
C ARG A 80 -13.62 1.46 2.16
N GLN A 81 -12.34 1.54 2.46
CA GLN A 81 -11.70 0.58 3.36
C GLN A 81 -12.21 0.69 4.80
N SER A 82 -12.62 1.89 5.22
CA SER A 82 -13.22 2.14 6.54
C SER A 82 -14.52 1.36 6.78
N GLU A 83 -15.24 0.98 5.72
CA GLU A 83 -16.48 0.19 5.79
C GLU A 83 -16.20 -1.33 5.93
N HIS A 84 -14.93 -1.75 5.96
CA HIS A 84 -14.53 -3.16 5.85
C HIS A 84 -13.47 -3.61 6.87
N PHE A 85 -13.36 -2.93 8.02
CA PHE A 85 -12.36 -3.28 9.04
C PHE A 85 -12.49 -4.72 9.57
N ASP A 86 -13.71 -5.26 9.68
CA ASP A 86 -13.93 -6.64 10.12
C ASP A 86 -13.26 -7.64 9.17
N THR A 87 -13.28 -7.37 7.85
CA THR A 87 -12.62 -8.21 6.85
C THR A 87 -11.10 -8.26 7.06
N TYR A 88 -10.48 -7.15 7.47
CA TYR A 88 -9.05 -7.11 7.75
C TYR A 88 -8.73 -7.73 9.11
N ALA A 89 -9.62 -7.60 10.09
CA ALA A 89 -9.51 -8.28 11.38
C ALA A 89 -9.54 -9.81 11.19
N ASP A 90 -10.44 -10.34 10.36
CA ASP A 90 -10.50 -11.78 10.03
C ASP A 90 -9.20 -12.27 9.39
N ALA A 91 -8.63 -11.48 8.46
CA ALA A 91 -7.35 -11.80 7.84
C ALA A 91 -6.20 -11.81 8.85
N LEU A 92 -6.19 -10.84 9.79
CA LEU A 92 -5.22 -10.80 10.88
C LEU A 92 -5.38 -12.01 11.81
N GLU A 93 -6.61 -12.40 12.17
CA GLU A 93 -6.86 -13.58 13.00
C GLU A 93 -6.37 -14.87 12.33
N ARG A 94 -6.50 -15.00 11.01
CA ARG A 94 -5.88 -16.12 10.27
C ARG A 94 -4.36 -16.13 10.41
N LEU A 95 -3.70 -14.97 10.29
CA LEU A 95 -2.25 -14.84 10.52
C LEU A 95 -1.85 -15.14 11.97
N ARG A 96 -2.69 -14.76 12.94
CA ARG A 96 -2.52 -15.11 14.36
C ARG A 96 -2.64 -16.60 14.61
N ALA A 97 -3.64 -17.27 14.01
CA ALA A 97 -3.84 -18.70 14.11
C ALA A 97 -2.66 -19.50 13.52
N MET A 98 -1.96 -18.93 12.54
CA MET A 98 -0.71 -19.47 11.98
C MET A 98 0.55 -19.12 12.80
N ASP A 99 0.40 -18.44 13.94
CA ASP A 99 1.50 -17.96 14.79
C ASP A 99 2.50 -17.07 14.02
N LEU A 100 2.02 -16.27 13.06
CA LEU A 100 2.87 -15.42 12.20
C LEU A 100 2.96 -13.97 12.65
N VAL A 101 2.19 -13.57 13.67
CA VAL A 101 2.17 -12.20 14.15
C VAL A 101 2.35 -12.14 15.65
N TYR A 102 2.87 -11.02 16.13
CA TYR A 102 3.07 -10.78 17.56
C TYR A 102 2.69 -9.33 17.93
N PRO A 103 2.24 -9.10 19.17
CA PRO A 103 2.00 -7.75 19.67
C PRO A 103 3.33 -7.04 19.94
N ALA A 104 3.44 -5.83 19.42
CA ALA A 104 4.58 -4.92 19.54
C ALA A 104 4.16 -3.68 20.34
N PHE A 105 4.88 -3.38 21.42
CA PHE A 105 4.47 -2.41 22.43
C PHE A 105 5.28 -1.10 22.37
N MET A 106 6.44 -1.10 21.72
CA MET A 106 7.29 0.10 21.64
C MET A 106 6.65 1.17 20.76
N THR A 107 6.64 2.38 21.29
CA THR A 107 6.31 3.60 20.56
C THR A 107 7.39 3.91 19.52
N ARG A 108 7.05 4.78 18.55
CA ARG A 108 8.03 5.29 17.57
C ARG A 108 9.22 5.98 18.24
N GLY A 109 9.00 6.66 19.36
CA GLY A 109 10.06 7.32 20.13
C GLY A 109 11.03 6.33 20.76
N GLU A 110 10.50 5.26 21.37
CA GLU A 110 11.32 4.20 21.97
C GLU A 110 12.10 3.41 20.91
N VAL A 111 11.52 3.16 19.73
CA VAL A 111 12.25 2.55 18.61
C VAL A 111 13.43 3.43 18.20
N LYS A 112 13.21 4.74 18.02
CA LYS A 112 14.29 5.68 17.68
C LYS A 112 15.38 5.73 18.74
N ALA A 113 15.00 5.76 20.02
CA ALA A 113 15.94 5.76 21.13
C ALA A 113 16.77 4.46 21.18
N HIS A 114 16.14 3.31 20.96
CA HIS A 114 16.83 2.02 20.88
C HIS A 114 17.85 1.98 19.74
N VAL A 115 17.45 2.42 18.55
CA VAL A 115 18.30 2.49 17.36
C VAL A 115 19.50 3.41 17.60
N ALA A 116 19.28 4.63 18.10
CA ALA A 116 20.35 5.57 18.39
C ALA A 116 21.34 5.03 19.44
N ALA A 117 20.84 4.36 20.48
CA ALA A 117 21.69 3.74 21.49
C ALA A 117 22.53 2.58 20.93
N TYR A 118 21.97 1.76 20.03
CA TYR A 118 22.69 0.70 19.34
C TYR A 118 23.81 1.27 18.45
N GLU A 119 23.47 2.23 17.59
CA GLU A 119 24.41 2.83 16.63
C GLU A 119 25.55 3.56 17.38
N ALA A 120 25.24 4.28 18.47
CA ALA A 120 26.26 4.93 19.30
C ALA A 120 27.18 3.95 20.03
N LYS A 121 26.66 2.79 20.45
CA LYS A 121 27.43 1.78 21.20
C LYS A 121 28.32 0.92 20.30
N THR A 122 27.84 0.58 19.11
CA THR A 122 28.50 -0.39 18.22
C THR A 122 29.26 0.27 17.08
N GLY A 123 28.88 1.49 16.68
CA GLY A 123 29.35 2.12 15.45
C GLY A 123 28.73 1.53 14.18
N GLU A 124 27.86 0.52 14.29
CA GLU A 124 27.20 -0.12 13.15
C GLU A 124 25.84 0.56 12.88
N THR A 125 25.48 0.67 11.60
CA THR A 125 24.17 1.19 11.20
C THR A 125 23.07 0.16 11.47
N TRP A 126 21.99 0.58 12.12
CA TRP A 126 20.83 -0.29 12.33
C TRP A 126 20.14 -0.58 10.99
N PRO A 127 19.68 -1.83 10.74
CA PRO A 127 19.03 -2.19 9.48
C PRO A 127 17.76 -1.37 9.24
N ARG A 128 17.54 -0.99 7.98
CA ARG A 128 16.42 -0.15 7.53
C ARG A 128 15.70 -0.82 6.37
N ASP A 129 14.40 -0.56 6.28
CA ASP A 129 13.59 -1.00 5.16
C ASP A 129 13.89 -0.19 3.89
N PRO A 130 13.35 -0.56 2.72
CA PRO A 130 13.56 0.17 1.48
C PRO A 130 13.13 1.65 1.52
N ASP A 131 12.24 2.02 2.45
CA ASP A 131 11.79 3.39 2.67
C ASP A 131 12.70 4.15 3.66
N GLY A 132 13.74 3.51 4.19
CA GLY A 132 14.70 4.06 5.14
C GLY A 132 14.23 4.03 6.60
N SER A 133 13.07 3.45 6.90
CA SER A 133 12.59 3.30 8.27
C SER A 133 13.38 2.20 8.98
N PRO A 134 13.82 2.43 10.24
CA PRO A 134 14.55 1.41 10.98
C PRO A 134 13.68 0.19 11.26
N PHE A 135 14.28 -0.99 11.21
CA PHE A 135 13.61 -2.22 11.60
C PHE A 135 13.14 -2.13 13.04
N TYR A 136 11.97 -2.72 13.31
CA TYR A 136 11.47 -2.83 14.65
C TYR A 136 12.40 -3.70 15.51
N PRO A 137 12.82 -3.25 16.71
CA PRO A 137 13.65 -4.04 17.59
C PRO A 137 13.01 -5.39 17.92
N PRO A 138 13.78 -6.49 17.96
CA PRO A 138 13.22 -7.82 18.15
C PRO A 138 12.75 -8.09 19.59
N LEU A 139 12.88 -7.12 20.50
CA LEU A 139 12.60 -7.27 21.93
C LEU A 139 11.20 -7.82 22.20
N ASP A 140 10.16 -7.27 21.59
CA ASP A 140 8.80 -7.78 21.80
C ASP A 140 8.56 -9.13 21.13
N ARG A 141 9.19 -9.38 19.98
CA ARG A 141 9.20 -10.69 19.29
C ARG A 141 9.95 -11.77 20.09
N GLN A 142 10.79 -11.40 21.04
CA GLN A 142 11.51 -12.32 21.92
C GLN A 142 10.84 -12.50 23.29
N ARG A 143 9.86 -11.66 23.66
CA ARG A 143 9.09 -11.85 24.90
C ARG A 143 8.35 -13.19 24.90
N SER A 144 8.22 -13.82 26.07
CA SER A 144 7.38 -15.01 26.24
C SER A 144 5.90 -14.68 25.95
N ALA A 145 5.14 -15.71 25.55
CA ALA A 145 3.70 -15.57 25.35
C ALA A 145 2.98 -15.04 26.59
N SER A 146 3.38 -15.49 27.79
CA SER A 146 2.82 -15.01 29.06
C SER A 146 3.11 -13.53 29.33
N ALA A 147 4.32 -13.05 29.04
CA ALA A 147 4.68 -11.65 29.22
C ALA A 147 3.90 -10.74 28.26
N ARG A 148 3.72 -11.17 27.00
CA ARG A 148 2.88 -10.45 26.03
C ARG A 148 1.43 -10.41 26.46
N ALA A 149 0.88 -11.54 26.92
CA ALA A 149 -0.48 -11.63 27.42
C ALA A 149 -0.72 -10.72 28.63
N ALA A 150 0.24 -10.64 29.57
CA ALA A 150 0.16 -9.75 30.72
C ALA A 150 0.14 -8.27 30.31
N LEU A 151 0.99 -7.86 29.35
CA LEU A 151 1.00 -6.48 28.83
C LEU A 151 -0.32 -6.11 28.14
N MET A 152 -0.88 -7.03 27.34
CA MET A 152 -2.17 -6.83 26.69
C MET A 152 -3.32 -6.77 27.72
N ALA A 153 -3.33 -7.66 28.72
CA ALA A 153 -4.33 -7.67 29.79
C ALA A 153 -4.28 -6.40 30.66
N ALA A 154 -3.09 -5.79 30.80
CA ALA A 154 -2.90 -4.51 31.46
C ALA A 154 -3.35 -3.30 30.61
N GLY A 155 -3.89 -3.52 29.39
CA GLY A 155 -4.34 -2.45 28.50
C GLY A 155 -3.21 -1.70 27.80
N THR A 156 -2.00 -2.27 27.75
CA THR A 156 -0.88 -1.63 27.04
C THR A 156 -1.19 -1.54 25.55
N ARG A 157 -1.12 -0.33 24.98
CA ARG A 157 -1.31 -0.10 23.55
C ARG A 157 -0.27 -0.90 22.77
N HIS A 158 -0.69 -1.52 21.68
CA HIS A 158 0.18 -2.33 20.84
C HIS A 158 -0.22 -2.26 19.38
N ALA A 159 0.73 -2.62 18.52
CA ALA A 159 0.50 -2.93 17.12
C ALA A 159 0.68 -4.44 16.90
N TRP A 160 -0.07 -5.01 15.98
CA TRP A 160 0.23 -6.35 15.47
C TRP A 160 1.25 -6.25 14.36
N ARG A 161 2.38 -6.93 14.53
CA ARG A 161 3.45 -7.01 13.53
C ARG A 161 3.57 -8.43 12.99
N LEU A 162 3.90 -8.54 11.70
CA LEU A 162 4.26 -9.79 11.07
C LEU A 162 5.67 -10.19 11.52
N ASP A 163 5.83 -11.40 12.06
CA ASP A 163 7.15 -12.03 12.21
C ASP A 163 7.64 -12.40 10.80
N MET A 164 8.41 -11.51 10.20
CA MET A 164 8.81 -11.58 8.80
C MET A 164 9.61 -12.85 8.52
N ASP A 165 10.45 -13.27 9.48
CA ASP A 165 11.30 -14.43 9.29
C ASP A 165 10.50 -15.73 9.26
N ARG A 166 9.53 -15.86 10.16
CA ARG A 166 8.63 -17.01 10.24
C ARG A 166 7.67 -17.05 9.06
N ALA A 167 7.09 -15.91 8.72
CA ALA A 167 6.20 -15.73 7.58
C ALA A 167 6.90 -16.14 6.27
N ALA A 168 8.10 -15.62 6.01
CA ALA A 168 8.87 -15.96 4.81
C ALA A 168 9.34 -17.43 4.78
N ARG A 169 9.57 -18.06 5.94
CA ARG A 169 9.85 -19.52 5.99
C ARG A 169 8.62 -20.35 5.64
N LEU A 170 7.45 -19.98 6.17
CA LEU A 170 6.20 -20.71 5.92
C LEU A 170 5.76 -20.59 4.45
N ALA A 171 5.90 -19.42 3.84
CA ALA A 171 5.58 -19.21 2.43
C ALA A 171 6.49 -19.99 1.47
N GLY A 172 7.63 -20.49 1.95
CA GLY A 172 8.61 -21.23 1.15
C GLY A 172 9.47 -20.33 0.25
N ASN A 173 10.25 -20.99 -0.61
CA ASN A 173 11.15 -20.32 -1.54
C ASN A 173 10.43 -19.97 -2.85
N GLY A 174 10.94 -18.97 -3.57
CA GLY A 174 10.49 -18.66 -4.94
C GLY A 174 9.27 -17.75 -5.03
N LEU A 175 8.95 -16.99 -3.98
CA LEU A 175 8.01 -15.88 -4.10
C LEU A 175 8.52 -14.92 -5.18
N ALA A 176 7.64 -14.57 -6.11
CA ALA A 176 7.96 -13.70 -7.23
C ALA A 176 6.68 -13.00 -7.73
N TRP A 177 6.84 -11.94 -8.51
CA TRP A 177 5.73 -11.28 -9.21
C TRP A 177 6.08 -10.96 -10.65
N SER A 178 5.05 -10.79 -11.48
CA SER A 178 5.20 -10.29 -12.86
C SER A 178 5.11 -8.77 -12.89
N GLU A 179 6.12 -8.12 -13.44
CA GLU A 179 6.26 -6.66 -13.53
C GLU A 179 6.30 -6.18 -14.99
N THR A 180 5.58 -5.10 -15.27
CA THR A 180 5.44 -4.52 -16.62
C THR A 180 5.65 -3.00 -16.66
N GLY A 181 6.06 -2.40 -15.54
CA GLY A 181 6.23 -0.96 -15.38
C GLY A 181 7.48 -0.36 -16.01
N ASP A 182 7.78 0.87 -15.62
CA ASP A 182 8.86 1.69 -16.19
C ASP A 182 10.26 1.37 -15.59
N GLY A 183 10.30 0.55 -14.53
CA GLY A 183 11.53 0.15 -13.84
C GLY A 183 12.08 -1.20 -14.31
N GLU A 184 12.53 -2.03 -13.37
CA GLU A 184 12.80 -3.44 -13.65
C GLU A 184 11.53 -4.14 -14.14
N THR A 185 11.63 -5.10 -15.07
CA THR A 185 10.47 -5.78 -15.67
C THR A 185 10.69 -7.30 -15.74
N GLY A 186 9.61 -8.04 -15.99
CA GLY A 186 9.61 -9.50 -16.10
C GLY A 186 9.21 -10.17 -14.79
N ARG A 187 9.66 -11.42 -14.58
CA ARG A 187 9.37 -12.16 -13.35
C ARG A 187 10.45 -11.85 -12.31
N LEU A 188 10.10 -11.08 -11.29
CA LEU A 188 11.01 -10.58 -10.27
C LEU A 188 10.84 -11.33 -8.95
N ALA A 189 11.94 -11.63 -8.27
CA ALA A 189 11.93 -12.30 -6.98
C ALA A 189 11.43 -11.36 -5.87
N ALA A 190 10.58 -11.87 -4.98
CA ALA A 190 10.12 -11.16 -3.80
C ALA A 190 11.11 -11.31 -2.63
N GLU A 191 11.49 -10.17 -2.06
CA GLU A 191 12.45 -10.07 -0.96
C GLU A 191 11.78 -9.48 0.30
N PRO A 192 10.73 -10.12 0.86
CA PRO A 192 9.95 -9.51 1.94
C PRO A 192 10.79 -9.26 3.21
N ARG A 193 11.87 -10.03 3.43
CA ARG A 193 12.80 -9.84 4.55
C ARG A 193 13.48 -8.46 4.58
N ARG A 194 13.57 -7.78 3.43
CA ARG A 194 14.11 -6.40 3.37
C ARG A 194 13.25 -5.39 4.14
N TRP A 195 12.00 -5.71 4.44
CA TRP A 195 11.08 -4.82 5.16
C TRP A 195 11.09 -4.99 6.68
N GLY A 196 11.74 -6.03 7.20
CA GLY A 196 11.63 -6.39 8.62
C GLY A 196 10.18 -6.67 9.04
N ASP A 197 9.91 -6.60 10.34
CA ASP A 197 8.61 -6.95 10.91
C ASP A 197 7.58 -5.81 10.71
N VAL A 198 6.88 -5.83 9.57
CA VAL A 198 5.88 -4.81 9.19
C VAL A 198 4.65 -4.80 10.10
N VAL A 199 4.02 -3.63 10.25
CA VAL A 199 2.75 -3.50 10.98
C VAL A 199 1.59 -3.97 10.11
N LEU A 200 0.69 -4.77 10.69
CA LEU A 200 -0.55 -5.23 10.05
C LEU A 200 -1.81 -4.60 10.65
N SER A 201 -1.78 -4.20 11.92
CA SER A 201 -2.89 -3.51 12.58
C SER A 201 -2.39 -2.73 13.80
N ARG A 202 -3.09 -1.66 14.19
CA ARG A 202 -2.80 -0.83 15.37
C ARG A 202 -4.09 -0.48 16.09
N SER A 203 -3.99 -0.16 17.39
CA SER A 203 -5.17 0.27 18.16
C SER A 203 -5.81 1.56 17.62
N ASP A 204 -5.03 2.44 16.97
CA ASP A 204 -5.49 3.72 16.39
C ASP A 204 -5.84 3.63 14.89
N ALA A 205 -5.51 2.52 14.23
CA ALA A 205 -5.82 2.23 12.85
C ALA A 205 -5.98 0.71 12.70
N PRO A 206 -7.22 0.19 12.65
CA PRO A 206 -7.50 -1.23 12.82
C PRO A 206 -6.96 -2.12 11.69
N SER A 207 -6.36 -1.54 10.65
CA SER A 207 -5.57 -2.24 9.63
C SER A 207 -4.38 -1.38 9.16
N SER A 208 -3.45 -2.00 8.43
CA SER A 208 -2.36 -1.32 7.73
C SER A 208 -2.58 -1.32 6.21
N TYR A 209 -1.88 -0.42 5.52
CA TYR A 209 -1.86 -0.38 4.06
C TYR A 209 -1.57 -1.76 3.45
N HIS A 210 -0.53 -2.44 3.93
CA HIS A 210 -0.13 -3.74 3.38
C HIS A 210 -1.21 -4.81 3.51
N LEU A 211 -1.92 -4.86 4.65
CA LEU A 211 -2.98 -5.83 4.86
C LEU A 211 -4.22 -5.47 4.02
N SER A 212 -4.72 -4.24 4.14
CA SER A 212 -5.95 -3.82 3.47
C SER A 212 -5.85 -3.88 1.95
N VAL A 213 -4.78 -3.35 1.35
CA VAL A 213 -4.62 -3.35 -0.12
C VAL A 213 -4.56 -4.77 -0.68
N THR A 214 -3.88 -5.67 0.03
CA THR A 214 -3.70 -7.05 -0.41
C THR A 214 -5.03 -7.81 -0.39
N ILE A 215 -5.82 -7.61 0.65
CA ILE A 215 -7.13 -8.25 0.81
C ILE A 215 -8.13 -7.69 -0.19
N ASP A 216 -8.19 -6.37 -0.35
CA ASP A 216 -9.15 -5.73 -1.24
C ASP A 216 -8.86 -6.00 -2.72
N ASP A 217 -7.59 -6.03 -3.12
CA ASP A 217 -7.23 -6.41 -4.50
C ASP A 217 -7.73 -7.84 -4.81
N ALA A 218 -7.60 -8.78 -3.87
CA ALA A 218 -8.13 -10.13 -4.04
C ALA A 218 -9.67 -10.17 -4.07
N LEU A 219 -10.34 -9.48 -3.14
CA LEU A 219 -11.80 -9.48 -3.03
C LEU A 219 -12.49 -8.80 -4.22
N GLN A 220 -11.90 -7.73 -4.75
CA GLN A 220 -12.42 -7.02 -5.91
C GLN A 220 -12.01 -7.66 -7.24
N GLY A 221 -11.28 -8.79 -7.20
CA GLY A 221 -10.82 -9.48 -8.40
C GLY A 221 -9.81 -8.69 -9.22
N VAL A 222 -9.05 -7.79 -8.59
CA VAL A 222 -8.02 -6.99 -9.26
C VAL A 222 -6.98 -7.93 -9.87
N THR A 223 -6.82 -7.82 -11.19
CA THR A 223 -5.86 -8.62 -11.96
C THR A 223 -4.58 -7.83 -12.26
N HIS A 224 -4.67 -6.49 -12.29
CA HIS A 224 -3.58 -5.60 -12.66
C HIS A 224 -3.49 -4.44 -11.67
N VAL A 225 -2.34 -4.34 -10.99
CA VAL A 225 -2.03 -3.28 -10.03
C VAL A 225 -1.11 -2.27 -10.69
N VAL A 226 -1.67 -1.13 -11.09
CA VAL A 226 -0.95 0.00 -11.70
C VAL A 226 -0.77 1.09 -10.65
N ARG A 227 0.47 1.36 -10.23
CA ARG A 227 0.80 2.32 -9.15
C ARG A 227 2.20 2.91 -9.31
N GLY A 228 2.55 3.92 -8.51
CA GLY A 228 3.86 4.58 -8.60
C GLY A 228 5.03 3.70 -8.15
N LEU A 229 6.20 3.92 -8.76
CA LEU A 229 7.46 3.20 -8.50
C LEU A 229 7.95 3.30 -7.04
N ASP A 230 7.46 4.27 -6.27
CA ASP A 230 7.70 4.36 -4.83
C ASP A 230 7.14 3.16 -4.05
N LEU A 231 6.15 2.46 -4.59
CA LEU A 231 5.56 1.28 -3.96
C LEU A 231 6.13 -0.05 -4.50
N PHE A 232 7.15 0.02 -5.37
CA PHE A 232 7.73 -1.13 -6.04
C PHE A 232 8.20 -2.20 -5.05
N HIS A 233 9.03 -1.84 -4.09
CA HIS A 233 9.56 -2.78 -3.11
C HIS A 233 8.48 -3.32 -2.16
N ALA A 234 7.39 -2.58 -1.92
CA ALA A 234 6.29 -3.01 -1.05
C ALA A 234 5.54 -4.21 -1.62
N THR A 235 5.65 -4.44 -2.94
CA THR A 235 5.15 -5.63 -3.63
C THR A 235 5.68 -6.92 -3.02
N SER A 236 6.91 -6.93 -2.49
CA SER A 236 7.46 -8.11 -1.82
C SER A 236 6.65 -8.52 -0.58
N VAL A 237 6.18 -7.54 0.20
CA VAL A 237 5.31 -7.77 1.37
C VAL A 237 3.94 -8.24 0.91
N HIS A 238 3.38 -7.63 -0.15
CA HIS A 238 2.07 -8.01 -0.69
C HIS A 238 2.07 -9.44 -1.24
N ARG A 239 3.13 -9.85 -1.97
CA ARG A 239 3.32 -11.23 -2.45
C ARG A 239 3.40 -12.22 -1.29
N LEU A 240 4.11 -11.88 -0.22
CA LEU A 240 4.17 -12.72 0.98
C LEU A 240 2.78 -12.89 1.61
N LEU A 241 2.04 -11.80 1.83
CA LEU A 241 0.69 -11.86 2.40
C LEU A 241 -0.27 -12.65 1.51
N GLN A 242 -0.19 -12.47 0.18
CA GLN A 242 -0.99 -13.25 -0.78
C GLN A 242 -0.70 -14.75 -0.67
N ALA A 243 0.57 -15.16 -0.63
CA ALA A 243 0.93 -16.55 -0.49
C ALA A 243 0.43 -17.16 0.83
N LEU A 244 0.61 -16.46 1.95
CA LEU A 244 0.17 -16.92 3.28
C LEU A 244 -1.35 -17.04 3.41
N LEU A 245 -2.09 -16.16 2.75
CA LEU A 245 -3.55 -16.10 2.83
C LEU A 245 -4.25 -16.84 1.69
N GLY A 246 -3.49 -17.43 0.75
CA GLY A 246 -4.03 -18.15 -0.41
C GLY A 246 -4.74 -17.24 -1.41
N LEU A 247 -4.25 -16.01 -1.58
CA LEU A 247 -4.85 -15.00 -2.44
C LEU A 247 -4.21 -14.97 -3.84
N PRO A 248 -4.94 -14.51 -4.88
CA PRO A 248 -4.41 -14.37 -6.23
C PRO A 248 -3.18 -13.46 -6.33
N GLU A 249 -2.34 -13.71 -7.34
CA GLU A 249 -1.23 -12.86 -7.74
C GLU A 249 -1.67 -11.97 -8.92
N PRO A 250 -1.81 -10.65 -8.75
CA PRO A 250 -2.01 -9.75 -9.87
C PRO A 250 -0.70 -9.51 -10.62
N VAL A 251 -0.81 -9.04 -11.86
CA VAL A 251 0.30 -8.43 -12.57
C VAL A 251 0.52 -7.02 -12.04
N TYR A 252 1.77 -6.64 -11.81
CA TYR A 252 2.13 -5.30 -11.36
C TYR A 252 2.65 -4.45 -12.51
N HIS A 253 2.35 -3.16 -12.45
CA HIS A 253 2.87 -2.14 -13.33
C HIS A 253 3.24 -0.92 -12.49
N HIS A 254 4.52 -0.78 -12.19
CA HIS A 254 5.04 0.36 -11.46
C HIS A 254 5.47 1.47 -12.41
N HIS A 255 4.65 2.53 -12.50
CA HIS A 255 4.95 3.67 -13.37
C HIS A 255 5.91 4.66 -12.71
N ARG A 256 6.63 5.42 -13.53
CA ARG A 256 7.54 6.47 -13.10
C ARG A 256 6.86 7.49 -12.19
N LEU A 257 7.67 8.15 -11.36
CA LEU A 257 7.22 9.25 -10.52
C LEU A 257 7.24 10.56 -11.29
N ILE A 258 6.27 11.44 -11.02
CA ILE A 258 6.34 12.83 -11.46
C ILE A 258 7.23 13.59 -10.47
N LEU A 259 8.32 14.15 -10.99
CA LEU A 259 9.26 14.96 -10.22
C LEU A 259 8.98 16.44 -10.47
N GLY A 260 9.19 17.26 -9.44
CA GLY A 260 9.16 18.70 -9.54
C GLY A 260 10.42 19.26 -10.21
N PRO A 261 10.47 20.58 -10.44
CA PRO A 261 11.63 21.24 -11.07
C PRO A 261 12.95 21.05 -10.28
N ASP A 262 12.87 20.78 -8.98
CA ASP A 262 13.99 20.50 -8.09
C ASP A 262 14.45 19.03 -8.12
N GLY A 263 13.85 18.20 -9.00
CA GLY A 263 14.11 16.77 -9.10
C GLY A 263 13.52 15.94 -7.95
N ARG A 264 12.81 16.56 -6.98
CA ARG A 264 12.15 15.84 -5.90
C ARG A 264 10.77 15.37 -6.34
N LYS A 265 10.28 14.29 -5.74
CA LYS A 265 8.91 13.82 -5.96
C LYS A 265 7.93 14.96 -5.67
N LEU A 266 7.01 15.23 -6.61
CA LEU A 266 5.89 16.11 -6.31
C LEU A 266 5.12 15.52 -5.13
N SER A 267 5.11 16.25 -4.03
CA SER A 267 4.54 15.82 -2.76
C SER A 267 3.42 16.77 -2.37
N LYS A 268 2.54 16.30 -1.47
CA LYS A 268 1.41 17.06 -0.91
C LYS A 268 1.78 18.43 -0.32
N SER A 269 3.06 18.68 -0.02
CA SER A 269 3.53 19.94 0.55
C SER A 269 3.84 21.04 -0.45
N LEU A 270 3.85 20.74 -1.77
CA LEU A 270 3.96 21.77 -2.81
C LEU A 270 2.55 22.12 -3.27
N GLY A 271 1.94 23.08 -2.56
CA GLY A 271 0.56 23.54 -2.77
C GLY A 271 0.22 23.80 -4.25
N ASP A 272 1.18 24.25 -5.06
CA ASP A 272 0.98 24.60 -6.47
C ASP A 272 0.76 23.42 -7.43
N THR A 273 0.80 22.17 -6.95
CA THR A 273 0.61 20.97 -7.79
C THR A 273 -0.66 20.17 -7.52
N GLY A 274 -1.53 20.70 -6.65
CA GLY A 274 -2.87 20.17 -6.44
C GLY A 274 -3.71 20.26 -7.72
N LEU A 275 -4.41 19.18 -8.07
CA LEU A 275 -5.26 19.15 -9.27
C LEU A 275 -6.36 20.21 -9.21
N ALA A 276 -6.93 20.44 -8.04
CA ALA A 276 -7.92 21.51 -7.82
C ALA A 276 -7.38 22.89 -8.21
N ILE A 277 -6.15 23.22 -7.83
CA ILE A 277 -5.51 24.51 -8.15
C ILE A 277 -5.22 24.61 -9.65
N LEU A 278 -4.74 23.53 -10.27
CA LEU A 278 -4.53 23.51 -11.73
C LEU A 278 -5.86 23.70 -12.48
N ARG A 279 -6.95 23.08 -12.01
CA ARG A 279 -8.29 23.26 -12.54
C ARG A 279 -8.79 24.70 -12.38
N GLU A 280 -8.63 25.30 -11.19
CA GLU A 280 -9.00 26.69 -10.92
C GLU A 280 -8.23 27.68 -11.78
N ASN A 281 -6.96 27.37 -12.09
CA ASN A 281 -6.12 28.14 -13.02
C ASN A 281 -6.44 27.89 -14.51
N GLY A 282 -7.51 27.15 -14.82
CA GLY A 282 -8.01 26.97 -16.18
C GLY A 282 -7.37 25.84 -16.98
N ALA A 283 -6.59 24.95 -16.35
CA ALA A 283 -6.09 23.76 -17.04
C ALA A 283 -7.26 22.88 -17.52
N SER A 284 -7.08 22.22 -18.67
CA SER A 284 -7.98 21.16 -19.12
C SER A 284 -7.44 19.77 -18.76
N ALA A 285 -8.27 18.73 -18.84
CA ALA A 285 -7.81 17.35 -18.70
C ALA A 285 -6.71 17.00 -19.72
N ALA A 286 -6.76 17.57 -20.93
CA ALA A 286 -5.73 17.39 -21.96
C ALA A 286 -4.40 18.05 -21.57
N ASP A 287 -4.45 19.20 -20.90
CA ASP A 287 -3.23 19.84 -20.37
C ASP A 287 -2.62 19.01 -19.25
N ILE A 288 -3.44 18.43 -18.36
CA ILE A 288 -2.94 17.53 -17.32
C ILE A 288 -2.28 16.30 -17.94
N ARG A 289 -2.88 15.68 -18.97
CA ARG A 289 -2.24 14.56 -19.71
C ARG A 289 -0.87 14.96 -20.25
N ARG A 290 -0.77 16.13 -20.90
CA ARG A 290 0.49 16.65 -21.42
C ARG A 290 1.52 16.88 -20.30
N LEU A 291 1.11 17.47 -19.17
CA LEU A 291 1.97 17.72 -18.01
C LEU A 291 2.49 16.43 -17.39
N VAL A 292 1.70 15.35 -17.40
CA VAL A 292 2.14 14.04 -16.90
C VAL A 292 2.83 13.19 -17.96
N GLY A 293 2.98 13.69 -19.20
CA GLY A 293 3.67 13.02 -20.30
C GLY A 293 2.88 11.89 -20.97
N LEU A 294 1.56 12.09 -21.15
CA LEU A 294 0.62 11.20 -21.85
C LEU A 294 -0.09 11.89 -23.02
#